data_AF-A0B5W6-F1
#
_entry.id   AF-A0B5W6-F1
#
_cell.length_a   1.000
_cell.length_b   1.000
_cell.length_c   1.000
_cell.angle_alpha   90.00
_cell.angle_beta   90.00
_cell.angle_gamma   90.00
#
_symmetry.space_group_name_H-M   'P 1'
#
loop_
_entity.id
_entity.type
_entity.pdbx_description
1 polymer ?
#
loop_
_entity_poly.entity_id
_entity_poly.type
_entity_poly.pdbx_seq_one_letter_code
_entity_poly.pdbx_strand_id
1 'polypeptide(L)'
;MITEIFPFSVLILALLIDIVLGEPPAALHPVVIIGTAVDRLRRMMPRRKISGMIISVLVISGAVLAGFALIRIAYATGSLAGSSEMGDILALIISSYLLKSTFAFKSLIMTSREIGNLIDEDLDAAKHLLPALVSRNPLNLTHAQARSAVIESLSENYVDTIVSPLFYYVLFSCAGLGVEAALAFKAVSTMDSMLGYKSDDLREIGYVPARLDDILNWIPARLSLPLIMIASPRKSMDILKACMRYHSVTPSPNSGWPMAAAAGALGTRMAKPGVYTILDEGRDPESEDVSSAISLIGRAMVLAALLSALLLILLR
;
A
#
# COMPACT_ATOMS: atom_id res chain seq x y z
N MET A 1 16.18 -21.63 -16.95
CA MET A 1 14.72 -21.85 -16.85
C MET A 1 14.16 -21.47 -15.48
N ILE A 2 14.56 -22.12 -14.37
CA ILE A 2 14.04 -21.77 -13.02
C ILE A 2 14.34 -20.32 -12.65
N THR A 3 15.57 -19.84 -12.90
CA THR A 3 15.98 -18.45 -12.65
C THR A 3 15.22 -17.42 -13.48
N GLU A 4 14.91 -17.71 -14.75
CA GLU A 4 14.21 -16.76 -15.64
C GLU A 4 12.75 -16.56 -15.24
N ILE A 5 12.09 -17.61 -14.73
CA ILE A 5 10.70 -17.51 -14.28
C ILE A 5 10.60 -17.16 -12.79
N PHE A 6 11.72 -17.08 -12.07
CA PHE A 6 11.74 -16.93 -10.63
C PHE A 6 10.95 -15.72 -10.13
N PRO A 7 11.11 -14.49 -10.68
CA PRO A 7 10.33 -13.35 -10.20
C PRO A 7 8.82 -13.51 -10.43
N PHE A 8 8.44 -14.07 -11.58
CA PHE A 8 7.05 -14.37 -11.85
C PHE A 8 6.49 -15.39 -10.85
N SER A 9 7.21 -16.49 -10.60
CA SER A 9 6.81 -17.52 -9.64
C SER A 9 6.67 -16.96 -8.22
N VAL A 10 7.59 -16.08 -7.80
CA VAL A 10 7.53 -15.39 -6.51
C VAL A 10 6.28 -14.52 -6.41
N LEU A 11 5.94 -13.75 -7.46
CA LEU A 11 4.72 -12.93 -7.48
C LEU A 11 3.46 -13.79 -7.37
N ILE A 12 3.35 -14.85 -8.16
CA ILE A 12 2.16 -15.72 -8.16
C ILE A 12 1.99 -16.38 -6.79
N LEU A 13 3.06 -16.93 -6.22
CA LEU A 13 2.98 -17.56 -4.91
C LEU A 13 2.68 -16.54 -3.80
N ALA A 14 3.23 -15.32 -3.86
CA ALA A 14 2.91 -14.25 -2.93
C ALA A 14 1.42 -13.87 -2.98
N LEU A 15 0.84 -13.74 -4.18
CA LEU A 15 -0.59 -13.44 -4.37
C LEU A 15 -1.48 -14.59 -3.85
N LEU A 16 -1.08 -15.84 -4.08
CA LEU A 16 -1.79 -17.01 -3.55
C LEU A 16 -1.74 -17.04 -2.02
N ILE A 17 -0.60 -16.75 -1.40
CA ILE A 17 -0.46 -16.64 0.05
C ILE A 17 -1.42 -15.57 0.58
N ASP A 18 -1.50 -14.39 -0.04
CA ASP A 18 -2.39 -13.32 0.41
C ASP A 18 -3.88 -13.70 0.32
N ILE A 19 -4.31 -14.24 -0.82
CA ILE A 19 -5.72 -14.60 -1.03
C ILE A 19 -6.14 -15.77 -0.12
N VAL A 20 -5.28 -16.78 0.03
CA VAL A 20 -5.60 -17.99 0.81
C VAL A 20 -5.41 -17.74 2.31
N LEU A 21 -4.22 -17.29 2.72
CA LEU A 21 -3.82 -17.21 4.13
C LEU A 21 -4.04 -15.81 4.73
N GLY A 22 -4.00 -14.74 3.94
CA GLY A 22 -4.12 -13.36 4.44
C GLY A 22 -2.88 -12.88 5.18
N GLU A 23 -3.06 -12.11 6.25
CA GLU A 23 -1.96 -11.58 7.05
C GLU A 23 -1.34 -12.62 7.99
N PRO A 24 0.00 -12.73 8.05
CA PRO A 24 0.64 -13.59 9.03
C PRO A 24 0.43 -13.03 10.45
N PRO A 25 0.58 -13.87 11.49
CA PRO A 25 0.55 -13.42 12.87
C PRO A 25 1.55 -12.30 13.12
N ALA A 26 1.20 -11.33 13.97
CA ALA A 26 2.00 -10.13 14.23
C ALA A 26 3.47 -10.42 14.58
N ALA A 27 3.73 -11.50 15.32
CA ALA A 27 5.08 -11.91 15.72
C ALA A 27 5.98 -12.32 14.54
N LEU A 28 5.40 -12.76 13.42
CA LEU A 28 6.13 -13.18 12.22
C LEU A 28 6.06 -12.14 11.11
N HIS A 29 5.23 -11.11 11.24
CA HIS A 29 4.95 -10.17 10.18
C HIS A 29 6.09 -9.14 10.00
N PRO A 30 6.78 -9.10 8.85
CA PRO A 30 7.89 -8.17 8.62
C PRO A 30 7.55 -6.70 8.85
N VAL A 31 6.35 -6.26 8.45
CA VAL A 31 5.87 -4.89 8.66
C VAL A 31 5.74 -4.55 10.15
N VAL A 32 5.25 -5.47 10.99
CA VAL A 32 5.15 -5.26 12.44
C VAL A 32 6.54 -5.16 13.07
N ILE A 33 7.49 -5.97 12.59
CA ILE A 33 8.89 -5.92 13.04
C ILE A 33 9.53 -4.58 12.65
N ILE A 34 9.30 -4.12 11.41
CA ILE A 34 9.72 -2.79 10.94
C ILE A 34 9.12 -1.71 11.83
N GLY A 35 7.80 -1.73 12.08
CA GLY A 35 7.14 -0.73 12.92
C GLY A 35 7.67 -0.71 14.35
N THR A 36 7.95 -1.89 14.92
CA THR A 36 8.57 -2.01 16.25
C THR A 36 9.97 -1.39 16.27
N ALA A 37 10.78 -1.61 15.22
CA ALA A 37 12.09 -0.99 15.08
C ALA A 37 11.98 0.54 14.97
N VAL A 38 11.03 1.04 14.16
CA VAL A 38 10.76 2.48 14.01
C VAL A 38 10.38 3.11 15.34
N ASP A 39 9.42 2.54 16.08
CA ASP A 39 8.99 3.11 17.36
C ASP A 39 10.11 3.07 18.42
N ARG A 40 10.91 1.99 18.47
CA ARG A 40 12.06 1.91 19.36
C ARG A 40 13.09 3.00 19.05
N LEU A 41 13.47 3.15 17.78
CA LEU A 41 14.44 4.18 17.38
C LEU A 41 13.89 5.59 17.61
N ARG A 42 12.61 5.83 17.31
CA ARG A 42 11.92 7.10 17.57
C ARG A 42 12.02 7.50 19.04
N ARG A 43 11.81 6.56 19.96
CA ARG A 43 11.89 6.80 21.42
C ARG A 43 13.32 7.04 21.93
N MET A 44 14.32 6.50 21.25
CA MET A 44 15.73 6.64 21.63
C MET A 44 16.40 7.90 21.09
N MET A 45 15.77 8.59 20.13
CA MET A 45 16.38 9.71 19.42
C MET A 45 15.70 11.05 19.71
N PRO A 46 16.44 12.17 19.64
CA PRO A 46 15.84 13.48 19.77
C PRO A 46 14.89 13.76 18.61
N ARG A 47 13.83 14.55 18.84
CA ARG A 47 12.82 14.93 17.83
C ARG A 47 13.37 15.97 16.85
N ARG A 48 14.28 15.54 15.97
CA ARG A 48 14.97 16.39 14.98
C ARG A 48 14.96 15.73 13.60
N LYS A 49 15.07 16.55 12.55
CA LYS A 49 15.16 16.07 11.15
C LYS A 49 16.28 15.04 10.94
N ILE A 50 17.44 15.26 11.57
CA ILE A 50 18.58 14.34 11.46
C ILE A 50 18.26 12.95 12.02
N SER A 51 17.49 12.88 13.12
CA SER A 51 17.05 11.61 13.69
C SER A 51 16.12 10.88 12.73
N GLY A 52 15.20 11.60 12.07
CA GLY A 52 14.35 11.07 11.01
C GLY A 52 15.16 10.43 9.89
N MET A 53 16.19 11.13 9.43
CA MET A 53 17.10 10.61 8.40
C MET A 53 17.84 9.35 8.85
N ILE A 54 18.36 9.32 10.09
CA ILE A 54 19.06 8.14 10.61
C ILE A 54 18.10 6.96 10.75
N ILE A 55 16.89 7.18 11.27
CA ILE A 55 15.83 6.15 11.33
C ILE A 55 15.55 5.61 9.93
N SER A 56 15.37 6.49 8.94
CA SER A 56 15.14 6.06 7.56
C SER A 56 16.25 5.17 7.02
N VAL A 57 17.51 5.58 7.16
CA VAL A 57 18.64 4.77 6.71
C VAL A 57 18.69 3.43 7.42
N LEU A 58 18.61 3.41 8.75
CA LEU A 58 18.69 2.18 9.55
C LEU A 58 17.54 1.21 9.25
N VAL A 59 16.32 1.70 9.14
CA VAL A 59 15.13 0.86 8.93
C VAL A 59 15.08 0.32 7.50
N ILE A 60 15.35 1.15 6.49
CA ILE A 60 15.38 0.72 5.09
C ILE A 60 16.51 -0.29 4.88
N SER A 61 17.75 0.06 5.27
CA SER A 61 18.88 -0.86 5.13
C SER A 61 18.68 -2.13 5.94
N GLY A 62 18.14 -2.05 7.15
CA GLY A 62 17.82 -3.22 7.98
C GLY A 62 16.82 -4.16 7.30
N ALA A 63 15.72 -3.61 6.75
CA ALA A 63 14.71 -4.41 6.03
C ALA A 63 15.30 -5.07 4.77
N VAL A 64 16.05 -4.31 3.97
CA VAL A 64 16.69 -4.80 2.75
C VAL A 64 17.74 -5.88 3.05
N LEU A 65 18.66 -5.61 3.97
CA LEU A 65 19.73 -6.54 4.32
C LEU A 65 19.19 -7.80 4.98
N ALA A 66 18.17 -7.70 5.83
CA ALA A 66 17.52 -8.87 6.41
C ALA A 66 16.84 -9.73 5.34
N GLY A 67 16.07 -9.10 4.43
CA GLY A 67 15.44 -9.81 3.31
C GLY A 67 16.46 -10.51 2.42
N PHE A 68 17.49 -9.79 1.99
CA PHE A 68 18.59 -10.33 1.19
C PHE A 68 19.29 -11.50 1.90
N ALA A 69 19.63 -11.33 3.19
CA ALA A 69 20.29 -12.37 3.96
C ALA A 69 19.44 -13.64 4.08
N LEU A 70 18.13 -13.51 4.34
CA LEU A 70 17.22 -14.65 4.43
C LEU A 70 17.15 -15.43 3.12
N ILE A 71 17.07 -14.74 1.98
CA ILE A 71 17.06 -15.36 0.66
C ILE A 71 18.39 -16.08 0.39
N ARG A 72 19.53 -15.47 0.74
CA ARG A 72 20.86 -16.09 0.60
C ARG A 72 21.04 -17.31 1.51
N ILE A 73 20.54 -17.25 2.74
CA ILE A 73 20.56 -18.38 3.68
C ILE A 73 19.73 -19.54 3.12
N ALA A 74 18.58 -19.26 2.48
CA ALA A 74 17.77 -20.29 1.84
C ALA A 74 18.55 -21.06 0.74
N TYR A 75 19.23 -20.34 -0.16
CA TYR A 75 20.10 -20.95 -1.17
C TYR A 75 21.27 -21.72 -0.54
N ALA A 76 21.94 -21.14 0.45
CA ALA A 76 23.08 -21.78 1.12
C ALA A 76 22.66 -23.08 1.84
N THR A 77 21.47 -23.10 2.44
CA THR A 77 20.92 -24.28 3.11
C THR A 77 20.73 -25.44 2.14
N GLY A 78 20.17 -25.19 0.95
CA GLY A 78 20.04 -26.21 -0.10
C GLY A 78 21.41 -26.74 -0.57
N SER A 79 22.37 -25.84 -0.78
CA SER A 79 23.73 -26.22 -1.16
C SER A 79 24.41 -27.10 -0.11
N LEU A 80 24.26 -26.78 1.18
CA LEU A 80 24.82 -27.58 2.28
C LEU A 80 24.14 -28.95 2.42
N ALA A 81 22.85 -29.03 2.07
CA ALA A 81 22.11 -30.29 2.01
C ALA A 81 22.42 -31.14 0.76
N GLY A 82 23.27 -30.64 -0.15
CA GLY A 82 23.62 -31.34 -1.39
C GLY A 82 22.52 -31.33 -2.46
N SER A 83 21.51 -30.45 -2.33
CA SER A 83 20.39 -30.33 -3.28
C SER A 83 20.16 -28.86 -3.63
N SER A 84 20.59 -28.45 -4.83
CA SER A 84 20.32 -27.12 -5.35
C SER A 84 18.82 -26.86 -5.51
N GLU A 85 18.05 -27.88 -5.89
CA GLU A 85 16.59 -27.81 -6.02
C GLU A 85 15.91 -27.45 -4.70
N MET A 86 16.37 -28.03 -3.58
CA MET A 86 15.89 -27.66 -2.25
C MET A 86 16.16 -26.18 -1.96
N GLY A 87 17.34 -25.68 -2.31
CA GLY A 87 17.72 -24.27 -2.15
C GLY A 87 16.82 -23.34 -2.93
N ASP A 88 16.53 -23.68 -4.20
CA ASP A 88 15.65 -22.91 -5.08
C ASP A 88 14.21 -22.87 -4.54
N ILE A 89 13.69 -24.01 -4.04
CA ILE A 89 12.36 -24.08 -3.43
C ILE A 89 12.28 -23.23 -2.16
N LEU A 90 13.27 -23.34 -1.27
CA LEU A 90 13.32 -22.53 -0.05
C LEU A 90 13.40 -21.05 -0.38
N ALA A 91 14.24 -20.66 -1.35
CA ALA A 91 14.37 -19.27 -1.77
C ALA A 91 13.06 -18.75 -2.39
N LEU A 92 12.36 -19.56 -3.17
CA LEU A 92 11.04 -19.23 -3.71
C LEU A 92 10.03 -18.97 -2.59
N ILE A 93 9.94 -19.86 -1.60
CA ILE A 93 9.01 -19.73 -0.48
C ILE A 93 9.31 -18.46 0.34
N ILE A 94 10.57 -18.26 0.73
CA ILE A 94 10.99 -17.09 1.52
C ILE A 94 10.78 -15.80 0.75
N SER A 95 11.16 -15.74 -0.52
CA SER A 95 10.96 -14.57 -1.38
C SER A 95 9.48 -14.22 -1.53
N SER A 96 8.63 -15.25 -1.69
CA SER A 96 7.17 -15.06 -1.83
C SER A 96 6.54 -14.59 -0.54
N TYR A 97 6.97 -15.11 0.61
CA TYR A 97 6.53 -14.65 1.92
C TYR A 97 6.94 -13.18 2.18
N LEU A 98 8.20 -12.84 1.90
CA LEU A 98 8.71 -11.49 2.05
C LEU A 98 7.99 -10.52 1.12
N LEU A 99 7.83 -10.87 -0.16
CA LEU A 99 7.08 -10.04 -1.11
C LEU A 99 5.63 -9.88 -0.67
N LYS A 100 4.94 -10.97 -0.30
CA LYS A 100 3.56 -10.93 0.22
C LYS A 100 3.44 -9.95 1.37
N SER A 101 4.41 -9.89 2.27
CA SER A 101 4.35 -8.97 3.42
C SER A 101 4.39 -7.48 3.04
N THR A 102 4.75 -7.15 1.80
CA THR A 102 4.80 -5.77 1.32
C THR A 102 3.45 -5.25 0.84
N PHE A 103 2.53 -6.16 0.50
CA PHE A 103 1.19 -5.84 0.01
C PHE A 103 0.09 -6.50 0.85
N ALA A 104 -1.16 -6.03 0.72
CA ALA A 104 -2.27 -6.48 1.55
C ALA A 104 -3.60 -6.51 0.78
N PHE A 105 -3.72 -7.43 -0.19
CA PHE A 105 -4.87 -7.43 -1.12
C PHE A 105 -6.16 -7.78 -0.38
N LYS A 106 -6.16 -8.93 0.31
CA LYS A 106 -7.29 -9.45 1.05
C LYS A 106 -7.66 -8.56 2.22
N SER A 107 -6.67 -8.13 3.01
CA SER A 107 -6.94 -7.33 4.22
C SER A 107 -7.55 -5.97 3.86
N LEU A 108 -7.04 -5.27 2.84
CA LEU A 108 -7.57 -3.95 2.46
C LEU A 108 -9.06 -4.05 2.05
N ILE A 109 -9.40 -5.04 1.23
CA ILE A 109 -10.78 -5.24 0.76
C ILE A 109 -11.70 -5.68 1.91
N MET A 110 -11.27 -6.60 2.76
CA MET A 110 -12.08 -7.10 3.87
C MET A 110 -12.35 -6.02 4.91
N THR A 111 -11.31 -5.30 5.35
CA THR A 111 -11.47 -4.22 6.34
C THR A 111 -12.34 -3.09 5.80
N SER A 112 -12.18 -2.71 4.52
CA SER A 112 -13.03 -1.70 3.89
C SER A 112 -14.49 -2.14 3.79
N ARG A 113 -14.74 -3.43 3.51
CA ARG A 113 -16.10 -4.00 3.45
C ARG A 113 -16.75 -4.06 4.83
N GLU A 114 -16.01 -4.54 5.83
CA GLU A 114 -16.49 -4.65 7.21
C GLU A 114 -16.91 -3.29 7.76
N ILE A 115 -16.02 -2.29 7.68
CA ILE A 115 -16.32 -0.94 8.14
C ILE A 115 -17.43 -0.32 7.30
N GLY A 116 -17.42 -0.54 5.97
CA GLY A 116 -18.45 -0.09 5.05
C GLY A 116 -19.86 -0.53 5.44
N ASN A 117 -20.03 -1.82 5.74
CA ASN A 117 -21.32 -2.37 6.18
C ASN A 117 -21.72 -1.83 7.56
N LEU A 118 -20.77 -1.77 8.50
CA LEU A 118 -21.03 -1.27 9.85
C LEU A 118 -21.49 0.19 9.84
N ILE A 119 -21.07 1.03 8.89
CA ILE A 119 -21.52 2.43 8.84
C ILE A 119 -23.05 2.53 8.77
N ASP A 120 -23.72 1.57 8.14
CA ASP A 120 -25.17 1.58 7.98
C ASP A 120 -25.90 0.81 9.09
N GLU A 121 -25.26 -0.23 9.64
CA GLU A 121 -25.80 -1.05 10.72
C GLU A 121 -25.64 -0.39 12.10
N ASP A 122 -24.43 0.08 12.40
CA ASP A 122 -24.04 0.70 13.66
C ASP A 122 -22.85 1.66 13.42
N LEU A 123 -23.19 2.95 13.21
CA LEU A 123 -22.19 3.98 12.94
C LEU A 123 -21.18 4.12 14.08
N ASP A 124 -21.57 3.93 15.34
CA ASP A 124 -20.65 4.07 16.47
C ASP A 124 -19.66 2.91 16.50
N ALA A 125 -20.10 1.67 16.23
CA ALA A 125 -19.21 0.55 16.01
C ALA A 125 -18.26 0.78 14.82
N ALA A 126 -18.77 1.32 13.71
CA ALA A 126 -17.93 1.67 12.56
C ALA A 126 -16.87 2.73 12.91
N LYS A 127 -17.23 3.75 13.70
CA LYS A 127 -16.29 4.78 14.19
C LYS A 127 -15.18 4.20 15.06
N HIS A 128 -15.45 3.14 15.81
CA HIS A 128 -14.41 2.46 16.58
C HIS A 128 -13.40 1.70 15.70
N LEU A 129 -13.82 1.19 14.55
CA LEU A 129 -12.95 0.47 13.61
C LEU A 129 -12.30 1.36 12.55
N LEU A 130 -12.89 2.51 12.22
CA LEU A 130 -12.38 3.47 11.25
C LEU A 130 -10.88 3.80 11.41
N PRO A 131 -10.29 3.94 12.62
CA PRO A 131 -8.86 4.19 12.78
C PRO A 131 -7.94 3.12 12.17
N ALA A 132 -8.46 1.93 11.85
CA ALA A 132 -7.72 0.91 11.10
C ALA A 132 -7.48 1.30 9.62
N LEU A 133 -8.26 2.24 9.08
CA LEU A 133 -8.17 2.72 7.70
C LEU A 133 -7.83 4.21 7.59
N VAL A 134 -8.30 5.04 8.53
CA VAL A 134 -8.26 6.51 8.39
C VAL A 134 -7.34 7.15 9.41
N SER A 135 -6.60 8.16 8.96
CA SER A 135 -5.70 8.99 9.78
C SER A 135 -6.42 10.19 10.44
N ARG A 136 -7.74 10.11 10.68
CA ARG A 136 -8.56 11.20 11.23
C ARG A 136 -9.45 10.73 12.38
N ASN A 137 -9.78 11.63 13.30
CA ASN A 137 -10.70 11.33 14.40
C ASN A 137 -12.10 11.02 13.84
N PRO A 138 -12.64 9.80 14.04
CA PRO A 138 -13.91 9.39 13.47
C PRO A 138 -15.14 9.80 14.30
N LEU A 139 -14.96 10.24 15.55
CA LEU A 139 -16.05 10.37 16.53
C LEU A 139 -17.21 11.27 16.06
N ASN A 140 -16.90 12.33 15.32
CA ASN A 140 -17.88 13.33 14.86
C ASN A 140 -18.28 13.16 13.39
N LEU A 141 -17.92 12.04 12.74
CA LEU A 141 -18.30 11.82 11.34
C LEU A 141 -19.79 11.46 11.23
N THR A 142 -20.46 12.10 10.28
CA THR A 142 -21.79 11.66 9.80
C THR A 142 -21.65 10.38 8.97
N HIS A 143 -22.77 9.70 8.66
CA HIS A 143 -22.75 8.54 7.76
C HIS A 143 -22.06 8.86 6.42
N ALA A 144 -22.43 9.96 5.76
CA ALA A 144 -21.79 10.38 4.50
C ALA A 144 -20.28 10.60 4.66
N GLN A 145 -19.85 11.25 5.74
CA GLN A 145 -18.42 11.49 6.00
C GLN A 145 -17.66 10.21 6.36
N ALA A 146 -18.32 9.24 7.00
CA ALA A 146 -17.75 7.93 7.30
C ALA A 146 -17.59 7.11 6.01
N ARG A 147 -18.60 7.09 5.14
CA ARG A 147 -18.54 6.42 3.82
C ARG A 147 -17.47 7.05 2.93
N SER A 148 -17.41 8.39 2.89
CA SER A 148 -16.32 9.13 2.26
C SER A 148 -14.98 8.66 2.82
N ALA A 149 -14.84 8.56 4.15
CA ALA A 149 -13.58 8.15 4.77
C ALA A 149 -13.11 6.77 4.30
N VAL A 150 -14.02 5.80 4.21
CA VAL A 150 -13.70 4.46 3.72
C VAL A 150 -13.26 4.49 2.26
N ILE A 151 -13.98 5.21 1.40
CA ILE A 151 -13.67 5.30 -0.04
C ILE A 151 -12.34 6.03 -0.27
N GLU A 152 -12.13 7.16 0.43
CA GLU A 152 -10.88 7.92 0.47
C GLU A 152 -9.72 6.99 0.84
N SER A 153 -9.80 6.34 2.00
CA SER A 153 -8.73 5.45 2.49
C SER A 153 -8.51 4.23 1.60
N LEU A 154 -9.56 3.61 1.06
CA LEU A 154 -9.44 2.47 0.15
C LEU A 154 -8.69 2.87 -1.13
N SER A 155 -9.05 4.02 -1.71
CA SER A 155 -8.44 4.52 -2.94
C SER A 155 -7.00 5.00 -2.72
N GLU A 156 -6.69 5.65 -1.59
CA GLU A 156 -5.33 6.05 -1.24
C GLU A 156 -4.44 4.82 -0.98
N ASN A 157 -4.87 3.92 -0.09
CA ASN A 157 -4.09 2.73 0.27
C ASN A 157 -3.91 1.75 -0.89
N TYR A 158 -4.75 1.78 -1.93
CA TYR A 158 -4.52 1.02 -3.15
C TYR A 158 -3.12 1.28 -3.74
N VAL A 159 -2.65 2.53 -3.71
CA VAL A 159 -1.32 2.87 -4.20
C VAL A 159 -0.25 2.30 -3.27
N ASP A 160 -0.29 2.66 -1.99
CA ASP A 160 0.75 2.31 -1.02
C ASP A 160 0.84 0.82 -0.72
N THR A 161 -0.29 0.11 -0.80
CA THR A 161 -0.34 -1.31 -0.42
C THR A 161 -0.32 -2.26 -1.60
N ILE A 162 -0.52 -1.79 -2.85
CA ILE A 162 -0.58 -2.68 -4.02
C ILE A 162 0.26 -2.14 -5.16
N VAL A 163 -0.06 -0.95 -5.69
CA VAL A 163 0.61 -0.44 -6.90
C VAL A 163 2.10 -0.23 -6.65
N SER A 164 2.47 0.42 -5.56
CA SER A 164 3.86 0.78 -5.28
C SER A 164 4.75 -0.42 -4.95
N PRO A 165 4.38 -1.36 -4.05
CA PRO A 165 5.19 -2.55 -3.82
C PRO A 165 5.39 -3.38 -5.10
N LEU A 166 4.33 -3.55 -5.90
CA LEU A 166 4.42 -4.31 -7.16
C LEU A 166 5.23 -3.55 -8.23
N PHE A 167 5.11 -2.23 -8.30
CA PHE A 167 5.90 -1.40 -9.20
C PHE A 167 7.41 -1.56 -8.93
N TYR A 168 7.84 -1.39 -7.67
CA TYR A 168 9.25 -1.54 -7.30
C TYR A 168 9.74 -2.97 -7.44
N TYR A 169 8.89 -3.96 -7.14
CA TYR A 169 9.19 -5.36 -7.37
C TYR A 169 9.54 -5.64 -8.83
N VAL A 170 8.67 -5.25 -9.76
CA VAL A 170 8.88 -5.45 -11.20
C VAL A 170 10.10 -4.69 -11.70
N LEU A 171 10.21 -3.40 -11.32
CA LEU A 171 11.28 -2.52 -11.79
C LEU A 171 12.68 -3.04 -11.45
N PHE A 172 12.87 -3.60 -10.26
CA PHE A 172 14.16 -4.10 -9.79
C PHE A 172 14.35 -5.61 -9.94
N SER A 173 13.35 -6.33 -10.45
CA SER A 173 13.46 -7.78 -10.70
C SER A 173 14.52 -8.12 -11.76
N CYS A 174 14.73 -7.27 -12.77
CA CYS A 174 15.78 -7.47 -13.77
C CYS A 174 17.21 -7.41 -13.18
N ALA A 175 17.38 -6.70 -12.07
CA ALA A 175 18.64 -6.65 -11.32
C ALA A 175 18.74 -7.75 -10.24
N GLY A 176 17.73 -8.63 -10.13
CA GLY A 176 17.64 -9.63 -9.06
C GLY A 176 17.37 -9.05 -7.68
N LEU A 177 16.87 -7.81 -7.61
CA LEU A 177 16.62 -7.05 -6.36
C LEU A 177 15.14 -6.70 -6.16
N GLY A 178 14.22 -7.45 -6.80
CA GLY A 178 12.79 -7.13 -6.77
C GLY A 178 12.21 -7.16 -5.35
N VAL A 179 12.48 -8.23 -4.59
CA VAL A 179 11.93 -8.38 -3.22
C VAL A 179 12.51 -7.30 -2.30
N GLU A 180 13.81 -7.04 -2.42
CA GLU A 180 14.53 -6.02 -1.68
C GLU A 180 13.96 -4.62 -1.95
N ALA A 181 13.67 -4.29 -3.21
CA ALA A 181 13.08 -3.02 -3.58
C ALA A 181 11.66 -2.86 -3.01
N ALA A 182 10.84 -3.92 -3.06
CA ALA A 182 9.52 -3.92 -2.44
C ALA A 182 9.58 -3.75 -0.90
N LEU A 183 10.55 -4.41 -0.24
CA LEU A 183 10.80 -4.26 1.20
C LEU A 183 11.28 -2.85 1.55
N ALA A 184 12.16 -2.26 0.73
CA ALA A 184 12.64 -0.89 0.91
C ALA A 184 11.48 0.11 0.84
N PHE A 185 10.62 -0.03 -0.17
CA PHE A 185 9.42 0.79 -0.30
C PHE A 185 8.50 0.60 0.91
N LYS A 186 8.22 -0.65 1.31
CA LYS A 186 7.35 -0.92 2.46
C LYS A 186 7.90 -0.34 3.76
N ALA A 187 9.22 -0.37 3.95
CA ALA A 187 9.87 0.27 5.08
C ALA A 187 9.65 1.79 5.08
N VAL A 188 9.76 2.45 3.93
CA VAL A 188 9.44 3.89 3.79
C VAL A 188 7.98 4.17 4.13
N SER A 189 7.05 3.46 3.51
CA SER A 189 5.61 3.63 3.74
C SER A 189 5.21 3.36 5.20
N THR A 190 5.84 2.37 5.85
CA THR A 190 5.61 2.10 7.29
C THR A 190 6.16 3.21 8.17
N MET A 191 7.28 3.82 7.82
CA MET A 191 7.79 4.97 8.57
C MET A 191 6.92 6.21 8.41
N ASP A 192 6.41 6.47 7.20
CA ASP A 192 5.50 7.60 6.99
C ASP A 192 4.20 7.42 7.78
N SER A 193 3.59 6.23 7.76
CA SER A 193 2.36 5.97 8.52
C SER A 193 2.54 6.06 10.04
N MET A 194 3.77 6.02 10.55
CA MET A 194 4.09 6.14 11.98
C MET A 194 4.64 7.50 12.39
N LEU A 195 5.37 8.19 11.50
CA LEU A 195 6.12 9.41 11.78
C LEU A 195 5.67 10.62 10.95
N GLY A 196 4.98 10.42 9.84
CA GLY A 196 4.60 11.46 8.87
C GLY A 196 3.49 12.41 9.31
N TYR A 197 2.84 12.14 10.45
CA TYR A 197 1.82 13.03 11.00
C TYR A 197 2.39 14.42 11.29
N LYS A 198 1.63 15.45 10.92
CA LYS A 198 1.97 16.86 11.16
C LYS A 198 1.62 17.31 12.60
N SER A 199 1.99 16.51 13.60
CA SER A 199 1.91 16.89 15.01
C SER A 199 3.23 17.54 15.47
N ASP A 200 3.17 18.35 16.51
CA ASP A 200 4.34 19.10 16.99
C ASP A 200 5.51 18.19 17.38
N ASP A 201 5.23 16.99 17.87
CA ASP A 201 6.24 16.02 18.26
C ASP A 201 6.85 15.22 17.08
N LEU A 202 6.12 15.11 15.97
CA LEU A 202 6.54 14.33 14.81
C LEU A 202 7.04 15.18 13.64
N ARG A 203 6.69 16.48 13.59
CA ARG A 203 6.99 17.38 12.46
C ARG A 203 8.44 17.33 11.98
N GLU A 204 9.41 17.32 12.90
CA GLU A 204 10.82 17.27 12.52
C GLU A 204 11.31 15.86 12.21
N ILE A 205 11.05 14.90 13.11
CA ILE A 205 11.55 13.53 12.98
C ILE A 205 10.88 12.77 11.82
N GLY A 206 9.65 13.13 11.48
CA GLY A 206 8.90 12.57 10.36
C GLY A 206 9.20 13.20 9.00
N TYR A 207 9.92 14.33 8.96
CA TYR A 207 10.12 15.09 7.72
C TYR A 207 10.77 14.25 6.59
N VAL A 208 11.82 13.50 6.92
CA VAL A 208 12.54 12.68 5.93
C VAL A 208 11.72 11.46 5.50
N PRO A 209 11.16 10.64 6.41
CA PRO A 209 10.21 9.58 6.04
C PRO A 209 9.09 10.04 5.11
N ALA A 210 8.39 11.13 5.46
CA ALA A 210 7.28 11.64 4.66
C ALA A 210 7.72 12.11 3.27
N ARG A 211 8.90 12.75 3.19
CA ARG A 211 9.42 13.20 1.89
C ARG A 211 9.88 12.03 1.01
N LEU A 212 10.45 10.98 1.61
CA LEU A 212 10.80 9.77 0.89
C LEU A 212 9.56 9.06 0.37
N ASP A 213 8.51 8.96 1.17
CA ASP A 213 7.24 8.38 0.74
C ASP A 213 6.64 9.15 -0.43
N ASP A 214 6.55 10.48 -0.33
CA ASP A 214 6.08 11.35 -1.41
C ASP A 214 6.88 11.14 -2.71
N ILE A 215 8.20 10.95 -2.63
CA ILE A 215 9.05 10.71 -3.80
C ILE A 215 8.79 9.33 -4.37
N LEU A 216 8.79 8.28 -3.54
CA LEU A 216 8.67 6.92 -4.00
C LEU A 216 7.26 6.60 -4.54
N ASN A 217 6.24 7.26 -4.02
CA ASN A 217 4.87 7.13 -4.51
C ASN A 217 4.57 8.03 -5.72
N TRP A 218 5.50 8.87 -6.17
CA TRP A 218 5.23 9.82 -7.25
C TRP A 218 4.79 9.12 -8.54
N ILE A 219 5.57 8.16 -9.07
CA ILE A 219 5.20 7.40 -10.27
C ILE A 219 4.00 6.48 -10.00
N PRO A 220 4.02 5.61 -8.96
CA PRO A 220 2.90 4.71 -8.69
C PRO A 220 1.54 5.41 -8.56
N ALA A 221 1.48 6.58 -7.92
CA ALA A 221 0.25 7.34 -7.79
C ALA A 221 -0.31 7.78 -9.15
N ARG A 222 0.54 8.14 -10.13
CA ARG A 222 0.06 8.46 -11.49
C ARG A 222 -0.35 7.21 -12.25
N LEU A 223 0.31 6.07 -12.01
CA LEU A 223 -0.09 4.78 -12.60
C LEU A 223 -1.44 4.28 -12.09
N SER A 224 -1.88 4.74 -10.91
CA SER A 224 -3.22 4.42 -10.39
C SER A 224 -4.36 4.87 -11.32
N LEU A 225 -4.19 6.02 -12.00
CA LEU A 225 -5.20 6.59 -12.89
C LEU A 225 -5.56 5.66 -14.06
N PRO A 226 -4.63 5.25 -14.95
CA PRO A 226 -4.96 4.36 -16.05
C PRO A 226 -5.48 3.01 -15.56
N LEU A 227 -5.00 2.48 -14.42
CA LEU A 227 -5.51 1.24 -13.85
C LEU A 227 -6.99 1.37 -13.42
N ILE A 228 -7.36 2.47 -12.77
CA ILE A 228 -8.76 2.74 -12.39
C ILE A 228 -9.63 3.01 -13.63
N MET A 229 -9.11 3.71 -14.65
CA MET A 229 -9.83 3.93 -15.91
C MET A 229 -10.13 2.61 -16.64
N ILE A 230 -9.17 1.68 -16.69
CA ILE A 230 -9.37 0.35 -17.30
C ILE A 230 -10.34 -0.49 -16.44
N ALA A 231 -10.32 -0.34 -15.12
CA ALA A 231 -11.27 -1.01 -14.23
C ALA A 231 -12.72 -0.52 -14.43
N SER A 232 -12.93 0.71 -14.92
CA SER A 232 -14.26 1.28 -15.19
C SER A 232 -14.31 2.04 -16.53
N PRO A 233 -14.29 1.32 -17.67
CA PRO A 233 -14.08 1.93 -18.98
C PRO A 233 -15.22 2.89 -19.37
N ARG A 234 -16.46 2.60 -18.95
CA ARG A 234 -17.63 3.45 -19.18
C ARG A 234 -17.57 4.80 -18.46
N LYS A 235 -16.72 4.91 -17.43
CA LYS A 235 -16.52 6.13 -16.62
C LYS A 235 -15.16 6.77 -16.86
N SER A 236 -14.37 6.27 -17.81
CA SER A 236 -13.01 6.72 -18.08
C SER A 236 -12.88 8.25 -18.25
N MET A 237 -13.84 8.88 -18.93
CA MET A 237 -13.86 10.33 -19.11
C MET A 237 -14.17 11.10 -17.82
N ASP A 238 -15.11 10.60 -17.01
CA ASP A 238 -15.46 11.20 -15.71
C ASP A 238 -14.29 11.09 -14.73
N ILE A 239 -13.65 9.91 -14.70
CA ILE A 239 -12.42 9.61 -13.94
C ILE A 239 -11.30 10.59 -14.33
N LEU A 240 -11.03 10.73 -15.63
CA LEU A 240 -9.96 11.60 -16.12
C LEU A 240 -10.24 13.07 -15.77
N LYS A 241 -11.47 13.55 -15.98
CA LYS A 241 -11.86 14.92 -15.65
C LYS A 241 -11.72 15.21 -14.15
N ALA A 242 -12.23 14.32 -13.30
CA ALA A 242 -12.13 14.48 -11.85
C ALA A 242 -10.67 14.45 -11.41
N CYS A 243 -9.87 13.50 -11.90
CA CYS A 243 -8.46 13.42 -11.56
C CYS A 243 -7.70 14.69 -11.97
N MET A 244 -7.83 15.14 -13.22
CA MET A 244 -7.14 16.34 -13.70
C MET A 244 -7.54 17.62 -12.96
N ARG A 245 -8.78 17.70 -12.46
CA ARG A 245 -9.29 18.87 -11.72
C ARG A 245 -8.92 18.83 -10.23
N TYR A 246 -8.94 17.65 -9.61
CA TYR A 246 -8.87 17.53 -8.15
C TYR A 246 -7.62 16.80 -7.62
N HIS A 247 -6.73 16.25 -8.45
CA HIS A 247 -5.58 15.47 -7.93
C HIS A 247 -4.65 16.27 -7.01
N SER A 248 -4.66 17.60 -7.07
CA SER A 248 -3.76 18.48 -6.30
C SER A 248 -4.39 19.10 -5.06
N VAL A 249 -5.66 18.81 -4.74
CA VAL A 249 -6.32 19.43 -3.58
C VAL A 249 -5.92 18.78 -2.26
N THR A 250 -5.40 17.56 -2.28
CA THR A 250 -4.96 16.88 -1.07
C THR A 250 -3.57 17.38 -0.64
N PRO A 251 -3.23 17.32 0.66
CA PRO A 251 -1.92 17.76 1.14
C PRO A 251 -0.73 16.97 0.58
N SER A 252 -0.92 15.69 0.24
CA SER A 252 0.11 14.88 -0.41
C SER A 252 0.04 15.10 -1.93
N PRO A 253 1.18 15.24 -2.63
CA PRO A 253 1.23 15.33 -4.09
C PRO A 253 0.77 14.03 -4.82
N ASN A 254 0.46 12.97 -4.07
CA ASN A 254 0.18 11.63 -4.56
C ASN A 254 -1.25 11.18 -4.28
N SER A 255 -1.74 11.33 -3.05
CA SER A 255 -3.02 10.73 -2.63
C SER A 255 -4.23 11.20 -3.44
N GLY A 256 -4.20 12.45 -3.93
CA GLY A 256 -5.30 12.99 -4.72
C GLY A 256 -5.52 12.29 -6.06
N TRP A 257 -4.51 11.60 -6.62
CA TRP A 257 -4.64 10.90 -7.90
C TRP A 257 -5.65 9.74 -7.85
N PRO A 258 -5.45 8.70 -7.01
CA PRO A 258 -6.40 7.61 -6.93
C PRO A 258 -7.73 8.04 -6.31
N MET A 259 -7.72 8.98 -5.36
CA MET A 259 -8.94 9.49 -4.71
C MET A 259 -9.85 10.23 -5.69
N ALA A 260 -9.30 11.14 -6.49
CA ALA A 260 -10.07 11.84 -7.50
C ALA A 260 -10.52 10.92 -8.64
N ALA A 261 -9.72 9.90 -8.97
CA ALA A 261 -10.15 8.87 -9.91
C ALA A 261 -11.34 8.06 -9.38
N ALA A 262 -11.32 7.65 -8.10
CA ALA A 262 -12.43 6.96 -7.46
C ALA A 262 -13.69 7.86 -7.37
N ALA A 263 -13.54 9.12 -6.94
CA ALA A 263 -14.63 10.09 -6.89
C ALA A 263 -15.28 10.29 -8.27
N GLY A 264 -14.48 10.45 -9.33
CA GLY A 264 -14.97 10.59 -10.70
C GLY A 264 -15.68 9.33 -11.22
N ALA A 265 -15.20 8.14 -10.86
CA ALA A 265 -15.86 6.89 -11.24
C ALA A 265 -17.25 6.72 -10.61
N LEU A 266 -17.38 7.15 -9.35
CA LEU A 266 -18.58 7.01 -8.55
C LEU A 266 -19.55 8.19 -8.70
N GLY A 267 -19.05 9.37 -9.10
CA GLY A 267 -19.82 10.61 -9.13
C GLY A 267 -20.12 11.17 -7.74
N THR A 268 -19.27 10.84 -6.75
CA THR A 268 -19.48 11.17 -5.34
C THR A 268 -18.42 12.12 -4.81
N ARG A 269 -18.86 13.04 -3.95
CA ARG A 269 -18.03 13.99 -3.23
C ARG A 269 -17.24 13.27 -2.15
N MET A 270 -15.93 13.46 -2.15
CA MET A 270 -15.04 12.99 -1.08
C MET A 270 -14.52 14.18 -0.30
N ALA A 271 -14.69 14.19 1.01
CA ALA A 271 -14.30 15.33 1.82
C ALA A 271 -13.65 14.91 3.14
N LYS A 272 -12.49 15.51 3.41
CA LYS A 272 -11.91 15.58 4.74
C LYS A 272 -12.21 16.97 5.32
N PRO A 273 -13.16 17.11 6.25
CA PRO A 273 -13.61 18.40 6.76
C PRO A 273 -12.44 19.27 7.22
N GLY A 274 -12.41 20.52 6.74
CA GLY A 274 -11.36 21.50 7.05
C GLY A 274 -10.01 21.26 6.36
N VAL A 275 -9.89 20.25 5.49
CA VAL A 275 -8.63 19.93 4.80
C VAL A 275 -8.79 19.99 3.28
N TYR A 276 -9.72 19.20 2.71
CA TYR A 276 -9.96 19.19 1.27
C TYR A 276 -11.38 18.73 0.93
N THR A 277 -11.78 18.99 -0.32
CA THR A 277 -12.98 18.42 -0.95
C THR A 277 -12.64 18.10 -2.40
N ILE A 278 -12.91 16.86 -2.80
CA ILE A 278 -12.75 16.33 -4.15
C ILE A 278 -14.14 16.16 -4.74
N LEU A 279 -14.32 16.63 -5.98
CA LEU A 279 -15.61 16.60 -6.68
C LEU A 279 -16.69 17.30 -5.85
N ASP A 280 -16.50 18.59 -5.57
CA ASP A 280 -17.38 19.42 -4.74
C ASP A 280 -18.79 19.57 -5.32
N GLU A 281 -18.94 19.41 -6.63
CA GLU A 281 -20.19 19.31 -7.37
C GLU A 281 -20.87 17.93 -7.27
N GLY A 282 -20.16 16.93 -6.74
CA GLY A 282 -20.67 15.57 -6.56
C GLY A 282 -21.71 15.46 -5.44
N ARG A 283 -22.50 14.38 -5.48
CA ARG A 283 -23.41 14.04 -4.38
C ARG A 283 -22.67 13.42 -3.21
N ASP A 284 -23.25 13.45 -2.02
CA ASP A 284 -22.69 12.71 -0.89
C ASP A 284 -22.73 11.18 -1.14
N PRO A 285 -21.75 10.43 -0.63
CA PRO A 285 -21.68 9.00 -0.80
C PRO A 285 -22.76 8.27 0.00
N GLU A 286 -23.36 7.29 -0.64
CA GLU A 286 -24.36 6.37 -0.12
C GLU A 286 -23.74 4.99 0.09
N SER A 287 -24.50 4.09 0.73
CA SER A 287 -24.06 2.73 1.07
C SER A 287 -23.56 1.94 -0.14
N GLU A 288 -24.26 2.07 -1.27
CA GLU A 288 -23.91 1.40 -2.52
C GLU A 288 -22.59 1.88 -3.12
N ASP A 289 -22.16 3.11 -2.81
CA ASP A 289 -20.91 3.68 -3.30
C ASP A 289 -19.70 3.05 -2.61
N VAL A 290 -19.83 2.67 -1.34
CA VAL A 290 -18.76 1.94 -0.64
C VAL A 290 -18.54 0.59 -1.29
N SER A 291 -19.63 -0.14 -1.56
CA SER A 291 -19.59 -1.41 -2.28
C SER A 291 -19.03 -1.26 -3.71
N SER A 292 -19.44 -0.21 -4.41
CA SER A 292 -18.97 0.12 -5.75
C SER A 292 -17.49 0.50 -5.76
N ALA A 293 -17.02 1.23 -4.77
CA ALA A 293 -15.60 1.58 -4.58
C ALA A 293 -14.77 0.32 -4.33
N ILE A 294 -15.23 -0.58 -3.46
CA ILE A 294 -14.58 -1.88 -3.20
C ILE A 294 -14.45 -2.69 -4.50
N SER A 295 -15.51 -2.75 -5.31
CA SER A 295 -15.47 -3.44 -6.61
C SER A 295 -14.54 -2.75 -7.61
N LEU A 296 -14.56 -1.43 -7.68
CA LEU A 296 -13.70 -0.63 -8.57
C LEU A 296 -12.23 -0.83 -8.24
N ILE A 297 -11.86 -0.57 -6.98
CA ILE A 297 -10.48 -0.66 -6.50
C ILE A 297 -10.01 -2.11 -6.52
N GLY A 298 -10.85 -3.06 -6.12
CA GLY A 298 -10.54 -4.49 -6.24
C GLY A 298 -10.19 -4.92 -7.67
N ARG A 299 -10.95 -4.45 -8.67
CA ARG A 299 -10.61 -4.67 -10.09
C ARG A 299 -9.29 -4.01 -10.49
N ALA A 300 -9.05 -2.76 -10.06
CA ALA A 300 -7.79 -2.06 -10.32
C ALA A 300 -6.58 -2.75 -9.66
N MET A 301 -6.76 -3.36 -8.50
CA MET A 301 -5.75 -4.19 -7.82
C MET A 301 -5.46 -5.46 -8.61
N VAL A 302 -6.47 -6.17 -9.12
CA VAL A 302 -6.27 -7.33 -10.01
C VAL A 302 -5.52 -6.92 -11.27
N LEU A 303 -5.90 -5.79 -11.89
CA LEU A 303 -5.21 -5.28 -13.09
C LEU A 303 -3.74 -4.95 -12.81
N ALA A 304 -3.42 -4.35 -11.65
CA ALA A 304 -2.05 -4.10 -11.25
C ALA A 304 -1.25 -5.41 -11.15
N ALA A 305 -1.80 -6.43 -10.48
CA ALA A 305 -1.17 -7.74 -10.34
C ALA A 305 -0.97 -8.45 -11.69
N LEU A 306 -1.97 -8.43 -12.57
CA LEU A 306 -1.89 -9.00 -13.92
C LEU A 306 -0.86 -8.28 -14.79
N LEU A 307 -0.82 -6.95 -14.73
CA LEU A 307 0.18 -6.15 -15.44
C LEU A 307 1.59 -6.45 -14.95
N SER A 308 1.79 -6.54 -13.63
CA SER A 308 3.07 -6.94 -13.05
C SER A 308 3.49 -8.34 -13.51
N ALA A 309 2.58 -9.30 -13.48
CA ALA A 309 2.83 -10.67 -13.94
C ALA A 309 3.21 -10.71 -15.44
N LEU A 310 2.49 -9.95 -16.28
CA LEU A 310 2.79 -9.82 -17.71
C LEU A 310 4.17 -9.20 -17.94
N LEU A 311 4.49 -8.10 -17.26
CA LEU A 311 5.78 -7.43 -17.40
C LEU A 311 6.94 -8.35 -16.96
N LEU A 312 6.78 -9.12 -15.89
CA LEU A 312 7.79 -10.09 -15.46
C LEU A 312 7.98 -11.27 -16.42
N ILE A 313 7.00 -11.55 -17.29
CA ILE A 313 7.16 -12.51 -18.38
C ILE A 313 7.88 -11.86 -19.56
N LEU A 314 7.52 -10.62 -19.90
CA LEU A 314 8.08 -9.90 -21.05
C LEU A 314 9.52 -9.40 -20.84
N LEU A 315 9.92 -9.17 -19.58
CA LEU A 315 11.28 -8.73 -19.21
C LEU A 315 12.28 -9.89 -19.02
N ARG A 316 11.88 -11.13 -19.34
CA ARG A 316 12.77 -12.29 -19.38
C ARG A 316 13.67 -12.23 -20.61
#